data_AF-A0A2A4R8U5-F1
#
_entry.id   AF-A0A2A4R8U5-F1
#
_cell.length_a   1.000
_cell.length_b   1.000
_cell.length_c   1.000
_cell.angle_alpha   90.00
_cell.angle_beta   90.00
_cell.angle_gamma   90.00
#
_symmetry.space_group_name_H-M   'P 1'
#
loop_
_entity.id
_entity.type
_entity.pdbx_description
1 polymer ?
#
loop_
_entity_poly.entity_id
_entity_poly.type
_entity_poly.pdbx_seq_one_letter_code
_entity_poly.pdbx_strand_id
1 'polypeptide(L)'
;MHPADMFILLSIGTAIGWGSAIYVNKDFRLMIAYIIGCPMAAGTAGYFTLVLYPEYGKVGMVAGALIGAILLRLIARYIIVRFMKKI
;
A
#
# COMPACT_ATOMS: atom_id res chain seq x y z
N MET A 1 15.93 -9.65 -5.35
CA MET A 1 15.51 -9.13 -4.03
C MET A 1 15.92 -10.13 -2.98
N HIS A 2 16.57 -9.65 -1.92
CA HIS A 2 16.82 -10.48 -0.75
C HIS A 2 15.48 -10.76 -0.05
N PRO A 3 15.27 -11.94 0.57
CA PRO A 3 14.03 -12.21 1.31
C PRO A 3 13.71 -11.15 2.38
N ALA A 4 14.74 -10.58 3.00
CA ALA A 4 14.63 -9.46 3.95
C ALA A 4 13.95 -8.21 3.35
N ASP A 5 14.14 -7.97 2.05
CA ASP A 5 13.54 -6.82 1.36
C ASP A 5 12.01 -6.95 1.34
N MET A 6 11.48 -8.17 1.15
CA MET A 6 10.03 -8.41 1.17
C MET A 6 9.41 -8.14 2.55
N PHE A 7 10.11 -8.49 3.63
CA PHE A 7 9.65 -8.17 4.98
C PHE A 7 9.54 -6.66 5.18
N ILE A 8 10.51 -5.88 4.69
CA ILE A 8 10.47 -4.42 4.78
C ILE A 8 9.26 -3.85 4.01
N LEU A 9 9.00 -4.32 2.78
CA LEU A 9 7.87 -3.84 1.99
C LEU A 9 6.52 -4.19 2.64
N LEU A 10 6.39 -5.40 3.17
CA LEU A 10 5.20 -5.83 3.91
C LEU A 10 5.02 -5.01 5.19
N SER A 11 6.09 -4.72 5.94
CA SER A 11 6.03 -3.87 7.13
C SER A 11 5.57 -2.45 6.80
N ILE A 12 6.07 -1.85 5.71
CA ILE A 12 5.64 -0.52 5.25
C ILE A 12 4.15 -0.52 4.90
N GLY A 13 3.73 -1.46 4.06
CA GLY A 13 2.35 -1.53 3.61
C GLY A 13 1.37 -1.85 4.75
N THR A 14 1.76 -2.71 5.70
CA THR A 14 0.94 -3.02 6.88
C THR A 14 0.87 -1.84 7.85
N ALA A 15 1.96 -1.11 8.08
CA ALA A 15 1.94 0.10 8.91
C ALA A 15 0.96 1.16 8.36
N ILE A 16 0.98 1.39 7.05
CA ILE A 16 0.04 2.31 6.39
C ILE A 16 -1.38 1.76 6.38
N GLY A 17 -1.54 0.46 6.11
CA GLY A 17 -2.83 -0.23 6.08
C GLY A 17 -3.55 -0.19 7.42
N TRP A 18 -2.90 -0.68 8.48
CA TRP A 18 -3.44 -0.64 9.85
C TRP A 18 -3.65 0.79 10.36
N GLY A 19 -2.68 1.68 10.12
CA GLY A 19 -2.81 3.09 10.46
C GLY A 19 -4.04 3.75 9.82
N SER A 20 -4.44 3.31 8.62
CA SER A 20 -5.65 3.79 7.97
C SER A 20 -6.92 3.07 8.44
N ALA A 21 -6.83 1.77 8.71
CA ALA A 21 -7.93 0.91 9.13
C ALA A 21 -8.49 1.27 10.51
N ILE A 22 -7.65 1.71 11.45
CA ILE A 22 -8.06 2.14 12.81
C ILE A 22 -9.09 3.28 12.75
N TYR A 23 -9.04 4.13 11.72
CA TYR A 23 -9.98 5.24 11.55
C TYR A 23 -11.24 4.88 10.75
N VAL A 24 -11.42 3.61 10.36
CA VAL A 24 -12.60 3.13 9.62
C VAL A 24 -13.60 2.50 10.58
N ASN A 25 -14.64 3.25 10.95
CA ASN A 25 -15.60 2.79 11.96
C ASN A 25 -16.77 1.93 11.44
N LYS A 26 -17.13 2.03 10.15
CA LYS A 26 -18.38 1.41 9.63
C LYS A 26 -18.23 0.61 8.34
N ASP A 27 -17.18 0.86 7.55
CA ASP A 27 -17.03 0.28 6.22
C ASP A 27 -16.01 -0.87 6.22
N PHE A 28 -16.47 -2.09 6.54
CA PHE A 28 -15.62 -3.29 6.57
C PHE A 28 -14.86 -3.53 5.26
N ARG A 29 -15.49 -3.21 4.11
CA ARG A 29 -14.86 -3.30 2.79
C ARG A 29 -13.65 -2.37 2.67
N LEU A 30 -13.76 -1.15 3.20
CA LEU A 30 -12.67 -0.17 3.21
C LEU A 30 -11.54 -0.61 4.16
N MET A 31 -11.91 -1.19 5.29
CA MET A 31 -10.95 -1.76 6.25
C MET A 31 -10.12 -2.88 5.60
N ILE A 32 -10.76 -3.84 4.92
CA ILE A 32 -10.08 -4.91 4.18
C ILE A 32 -9.20 -4.34 3.07
N ALA A 33 -9.70 -3.37 2.30
CA ALA A 33 -8.94 -2.73 1.23
C ALA A 33 -7.63 -2.10 1.75
N TYR A 34 -7.63 -1.55 2.96
CA TYR A 34 -6.40 -1.04 3.59
C TYR A 34 -5.49 -2.15 4.12
N ILE A 35 -6.03 -3.14 4.83
CA ILE A 35 -5.23 -4.20 5.48
C ILE A 35 -4.53 -5.08 4.45
N ILE A 36 -5.23 -5.45 3.37
CA ILE A 36 -4.69 -6.38 2.36
C ILE A 36 -4.11 -5.59 1.18
N GLY A 37 -4.81 -4.55 0.75
CA GLY A 37 -4.40 -3.79 -0.43
C GLY A 37 -3.09 -3.04 -0.21
N CYS A 38 -2.91 -2.34 0.90
CA CYS A 38 -1.71 -1.53 1.11
C CYS A 38 -0.41 -2.36 1.11
N PRO A 39 -0.33 -3.54 1.77
CA PRO A 39 0.81 -4.46 1.61
C PRO A 39 1.05 -4.93 0.17
N MET A 40 0.00 -5.27 -0.57
CA MET A 40 0.13 -5.69 -1.96
C MET A 40 0.67 -4.55 -2.84
N ALA A 41 0.13 -3.34 -2.69
CA ALA A 41 0.59 -2.16 -3.42
C ALA A 41 2.01 -1.74 -3.04
N ALA A 42 2.40 -1.86 -1.77
CA ALA A 42 3.77 -1.62 -1.32
C ALA A 42 4.74 -2.61 -1.97
N GLY A 43 4.39 -3.90 -1.98
CA GLY A 43 5.17 -4.96 -2.59
C GLY A 43 5.35 -4.75 -4.10
N THR A 44 4.26 -4.49 -4.82
CA THR A 44 4.31 -4.29 -6.28
C THR A 44 5.05 -3.01 -6.65
N ALA A 45 4.75 -1.88 -6.02
CA ALA A 45 5.43 -0.61 -6.32
C ALA A 45 6.92 -0.65 -5.96
N GLY A 46 7.27 -1.28 -4.84
CA GLY A 46 8.67 -1.49 -4.45
C GLY A 46 9.43 -2.36 -5.44
N TYR A 47 8.80 -3.45 -5.92
CA TYR A 47 9.36 -4.32 -6.96
C TYR A 47 9.55 -3.56 -8.29
N PHE A 48 8.52 -2.86 -8.76
CA PHE A 48 8.60 -2.07 -9.99
C PHE A 48 9.67 -1.00 -9.92
N THR A 49 9.90 -0.39 -8.75
CA THR A 49 10.93 0.62 -8.60
C THR A 49 12.33 0.05 -8.76
N LEU A 50 12.59 -1.18 -8.26
CA LEU A 50 13.86 -1.87 -8.51
C LEU A 50 14.06 -2.26 -9.98
N VAL A 51 12.97 -2.58 -10.68
CA VAL A 51 13.02 -2.95 -12.10
C VAL A 51 13.25 -1.72 -12.99
N LEU A 52 12.58 -0.61 -12.69
CA LEU A 52 12.64 0.61 -13.51
C LEU A 52 13.86 1.48 -13.21
N TYR A 53 14.28 1.54 -11.94
CA TYR A 53 15.36 2.41 -11.49
C TYR A 53 16.33 1.64 -10.58
N PRO A 54 17.06 0.65 -11.12
CA PRO A 54 17.98 -0.18 -10.35
C PRO A 54 19.09 0.64 -9.65
N GLU A 55 19.45 1.81 -10.18
CA GLU A 55 20.48 2.71 -9.63
C GLU A 55 20.17 3.22 -8.21
N TYR A 56 18.90 3.33 -7.82
CA TYR A 56 18.51 3.76 -6.47
C TYR A 56 18.46 2.61 -5.46
N GLY A 57 18.59 1.36 -5.93
CA GLY A 57 18.62 0.15 -5.11
C GLY A 57 17.54 0.12 -4.01
N LYS A 58 17.97 -0.12 -2.77
CA LYS A 58 17.05 -0.26 -1.62
C LYS A 58 16.31 1.03 -1.28
N VAL A 59 16.92 2.19 -1.52
CA VAL A 59 16.28 3.49 -1.21
C VAL A 59 15.10 3.72 -2.16
N GLY A 60 15.30 3.46 -3.45
CA GLY A 60 14.23 3.53 -4.44
C GLY A 60 13.10 2.56 -4.11
N MET A 61 13.43 1.32 -3.76
CA MET A 61 12.44 0.31 -3.36
C MET A 61 11.54 0.77 -2.20
N VAL A 62 12.14 1.32 -1.14
CA VAL A 62 11.40 1.81 0.04
C VAL A 62 10.52 3.01 -0.33
N ALA A 63 11.05 3.95 -1.09
CA ALA A 63 10.29 5.11 -1.56
C ALA A 63 9.11 4.70 -2.44
N GLY A 64 9.33 3.77 -3.38
CA GLY A 64 8.29 3.21 -4.24
C GLY A 64 7.20 2.51 -3.44
N ALA A 65 7.57 1.71 -2.45
CA ALA A 65 6.61 1.03 -1.58
C ALA A 65 5.73 1.99 -0.77
N LEU A 66 6.34 3.06 -0.21
CA LEU A 66 5.61 4.12 0.48
C LEU A 66 4.61 4.81 -0.45
N ILE A 67 5.06 5.22 -1.63
CA ILE A 67 4.21 5.88 -2.63
C ILE A 67 3.06 4.97 -3.06
N GLY A 68 3.35 3.69 -3.35
CA GLY A 68 2.34 2.71 -3.75
C GLY A 68 1.26 2.50 -2.68
N ALA A 69 1.66 2.31 -1.42
CA ALA A 69 0.73 2.13 -0.31
C ALA A 69 -0.14 3.39 -0.07
N ILE A 70 0.45 4.58 -0.12
CA ILE A 70 -0.28 5.85 0.06
C ILE A 70 -1.27 6.06 -1.09
N LEU A 71 -0.85 5.82 -2.33
CA LEU A 71 -1.73 5.95 -3.51
C LEU A 71 -2.90 4.99 -3.42
N LEU A 72 -2.68 3.72 -3.10
CA LEU A 72 -3.77 2.76 -2.97
C LEU A 72 -4.73 3.16 -1.85
N ARG A 73 -4.22 3.63 -0.70
CA ARG A 73 -5.07 4.15 0.39
C ARG A 73 -6.00 5.26 -0.13
N LEU A 74 -5.46 6.24 -0.87
CA LEU A 74 -6.25 7.34 -1.41
C LEU A 74 -7.28 6.85 -2.44
N ILE A 75 -6.88 5.96 -3.34
CA ILE A 75 -7.76 5.36 -4.37
C ILE A 75 -8.88 4.55 -3.71
N ALA A 76 -8.56 3.67 -2.77
CA ALA A 76 -9.53 2.85 -2.06
C ALA A 76 -10.55 3.71 -1.31
N ARG A 77 -10.08 4.79 -0.66
CA ARG A 77 -10.97 5.78 -0.03
C ARG A 77 -11.89 6.43 -1.07
N TYR A 78 -11.34 6.89 -2.18
CA TYR A 78 -12.11 7.58 -3.22
C TYR A 78 -13.16 6.66 -3.85
N ILE A 79 -12.78 5.44 -4.23
CA ILE A 79 -13.67 4.49 -4.89
C ILE A 79 -14.77 4.02 -3.93
N ILE A 80 -14.40 3.53 -2.76
CA ILE A 80 -15.36 2.88 -1.84
C ILE A 80 -16.29 3.92 -1.20
N VAL A 81 -15.77 5.07 -0.78
CA VAL A 81 -16.62 6.09 -0.14
C VAL A 81 -17.51 6.79 -1.17
N ARG A 82 -17.03 7.05 -2.38
CA ARG A 82 -17.73 7.93 -3.33
C ARG A 82 -18.59 7.19 -4.35
N PHE A 83 -18.21 5.98 -4.77
CA PHE A 83 -18.98 5.20 -5.74
C PHE A 83 -19.89 4.17 -5.07
N MET A 84 -19.44 3.50 -4.01
CA MET A 84 -20.23 2.41 -3.43
C MET A 84 -21.31 2.88 -2.46
N LYS A 85 -21.27 4.12 -1.96
CA LYS A 85 -22.35 4.72 -1.16
C LYS A 85 -23.45 5.37 -1.99
N LYS A 86 -23.29 5.44 -3.32
CA LYS A 86 -24.29 5.99 -4.24
C LYS A 86 -25.24 4.92 -4.80
N ILE A 87 -25.01 3.65 -4.50
CA ILE A 87 -25.84 2.50 -4.88
C ILE A 87 -26.52 2.00 -3.60
#